data_AF-A0A951ABJ5-F1
#
_entry.id   AF-A0A951ABJ5-F1
#
_cell.length_a   1.000
_cell.length_b   1.000
_cell.length_c   1.000
_cell.angle_alpha   90.00
_cell.angle_beta   90.00
_cell.angle_gamma   90.00
#
_symmetry.space_group_name_H-M   'P 1'
#
loop_
_entity.id
_entity.type
_entity.pdbx_description
1 polymer ?
#
loop_
_entity_poly.entity_id
_entity_poly.type
_entity_poly.pdbx_seq_one_letter_code
_entity_poly.pdbx_strand_id
1 'polypeptide(L)'
;MTDEALMVAADETARRWEAPDRGSIRPGSDEHKTAFCRMLLDTHNRYKPAVIDWPRLDPEARDRLLALPIWDIAVQTEGKARIRVLSYAEQIGDPLLRRAIELDAFEEGRHKEVLSRLVEAYGIRLAPEPEYHRPARPEWAFMVTGFSECIDSFFAFGLFAMAKTSHFFPPELVETFEPVMQEEARHILFFVNWVAWYRRNLCWWHRPWFWAKVAAVWIFLVYERIGLARGIGASGDAAPQDNNFTLTGSKAVADVDVSPAALIDICLAENDRRMIGYDPRLLRPAVMPRLARLARRFFRDGPGSAVP
;
A
#
# COMPACT_ATOMS: atom_id res chain seq x y z
N MET A 1 -15.90 11.86 -26.48
CA MET A 1 -15.01 12.20 -25.34
C MET A 1 -13.59 11.93 -25.82
N THR A 2 -12.65 12.82 -25.54
CA THR A 2 -11.22 12.62 -25.85
C THR A 2 -10.62 11.55 -24.93
N ASP A 3 -9.52 10.93 -25.31
CA ASP A 3 -8.82 9.93 -24.48
C ASP A 3 -8.40 10.53 -23.12
N GLU A 4 -7.99 11.80 -23.12
CA GLU A 4 -7.68 12.56 -21.90
C GLU A 4 -8.88 12.71 -20.97
N ALA A 5 -10.07 13.04 -21.50
CA ALA A 5 -11.28 13.15 -20.70
C ALA A 5 -11.70 11.80 -20.09
N LEU A 6 -11.46 10.69 -20.79
CA LEU A 6 -11.70 9.34 -20.27
C LEU A 6 -10.71 8.98 -19.15
N MET A 7 -9.43 9.37 -19.29
CA MET A 7 -8.42 9.17 -18.26
C MET A 7 -8.73 9.97 -16.98
N VAL A 8 -9.10 11.24 -17.11
CA VAL A 8 -9.48 12.08 -15.96
C VAL A 8 -10.72 11.51 -15.26
N ALA A 9 -11.76 11.13 -16.01
CA ALA A 9 -12.95 10.53 -15.42
C ALA A 9 -12.66 9.20 -14.71
N ALA A 10 -11.75 8.38 -15.25
CA ALA A 10 -11.32 7.13 -14.62
C ALA A 10 -10.53 7.39 -13.33
N ASP A 11 -9.66 8.41 -13.30
CA ASP A 11 -8.94 8.82 -12.10
C ASP A 11 -9.90 9.37 -11.02
N GLU A 12 -10.85 10.22 -11.40
CA GLU A 12 -11.87 10.74 -10.47
C GLU A 12 -12.71 9.61 -9.86
N THR A 13 -13.13 8.64 -10.70
CA THR A 13 -13.90 7.47 -10.25
C THR A 13 -13.09 6.60 -9.30
N ALA A 14 -11.78 6.46 -9.52
CA ALA A 14 -10.90 5.67 -8.65
C ALA A 14 -10.73 6.26 -7.25
N ARG A 15 -11.04 7.55 -7.08
CA ARG A 15 -10.84 8.30 -5.82
C ARG A 15 -12.11 8.54 -5.03
N ARG A 16 -13.28 8.31 -5.63
CA ARG A 16 -14.56 8.67 -5.03
C ARG A 16 -15.54 7.53 -5.13
N TRP A 17 -16.11 7.15 -3.99
CA TRP A 17 -17.16 6.15 -3.96
C TRP A 17 -18.03 6.32 -2.72
N GLU A 18 -19.34 6.29 -2.91
CA GLU A 18 -20.33 6.26 -1.85
C GLU A 18 -21.31 5.10 -2.10
N ALA A 19 -21.75 4.43 -1.03
CA ALA A 19 -22.72 3.35 -1.19
C ALA A 19 -24.06 3.94 -1.67
N PRO A 20 -24.70 3.36 -2.70
CA PRO A 20 -25.94 3.89 -3.27
C PRO A 20 -27.07 4.07 -2.23
N ASP A 21 -27.14 3.16 -1.25
CA ASP A 21 -28.12 3.23 -0.17
C ASP A 21 -27.69 4.22 0.90
N ARG A 22 -28.62 5.09 1.32
CA ARG A 22 -28.40 6.09 2.39
C ARG A 22 -28.60 5.57 3.82
N GLY A 23 -28.86 4.26 3.97
CA GLY A 23 -29.07 3.62 5.28
C GLY A 23 -27.82 3.55 6.14
N SER A 24 -27.94 3.09 7.40
CA SER A 24 -26.75 2.84 8.21
C SER A 24 -26.02 1.58 7.74
N ILE A 25 -24.69 1.65 7.64
CA ILE A 25 -23.85 0.49 7.34
C ILE A 25 -23.28 -0.01 8.67
N ARG A 26 -23.77 -1.15 9.16
CA ARG A 26 -23.32 -1.72 10.43
C ARG A 26 -22.11 -2.64 10.20
N PRO A 27 -20.95 -2.39 10.82
CA PRO A 27 -19.79 -3.27 10.66
C PRO A 27 -20.10 -4.74 10.98
N GLY A 28 -19.90 -5.58 9.96
CA GLY A 28 -20.20 -7.01 10.00
C GLY A 28 -21.51 -7.46 9.36
N SER A 29 -22.39 -6.53 8.94
CA SER A 29 -23.59 -6.90 8.18
C SER A 29 -23.29 -7.22 6.71
N ASP A 30 -24.29 -7.74 5.99
CA ASP A 30 -24.18 -7.98 4.55
C ASP A 30 -24.13 -6.67 3.74
N GLU A 31 -24.77 -5.61 4.21
CA GLU A 31 -24.64 -4.27 3.61
C GLU A 31 -23.21 -3.76 3.74
N HIS A 32 -22.56 -4.01 4.89
CA HIS A 32 -21.15 -3.67 5.08
C HIS A 32 -20.24 -4.46 4.14
N LYS A 33 -20.46 -5.78 4.02
CA LYS A 33 -19.75 -6.64 3.05
C LYS A 33 -19.89 -6.12 1.64
N THR A 34 -21.13 -5.85 1.23
CA THR A 34 -21.46 -5.35 -0.09
C THR A 34 -20.79 -4.01 -0.33
N ALA A 35 -20.83 -3.10 0.64
CA ALA A 35 -20.26 -1.77 0.50
C ALA A 35 -18.74 -1.81 0.28
N PHE A 36 -17.96 -2.50 1.12
CA PHE A 36 -16.50 -2.50 0.91
C PHE A 36 -16.09 -3.29 -0.35
N CYS A 37 -16.84 -4.33 -0.73
CA CYS A 37 -16.58 -5.06 -1.98
C CYS A 37 -16.89 -4.20 -3.21
N ARG A 38 -18.03 -3.50 -3.21
CA ARG A 38 -18.43 -2.59 -4.28
C ARG A 38 -17.52 -1.38 -4.38
N MET A 39 -17.09 -0.83 -3.24
CA MET A 39 -16.06 0.20 -3.21
C MET A 39 -14.84 -0.22 -4.01
N LEU A 40 -14.27 -1.39 -3.74
CA LEU A 40 -13.09 -1.85 -4.47
C LEU A 40 -13.37 -2.12 -5.96
N LEU A 41 -14.49 -2.77 -6.27
CA LEU A 41 -14.83 -3.16 -7.65
C LEU A 41 -15.22 -1.98 -8.55
N ASP A 42 -16.00 -1.04 -8.03
CA ASP A 42 -16.56 0.08 -8.80
C ASP A 42 -15.51 1.18 -9.02
N THR A 43 -14.46 1.23 -8.19
CA THR A 43 -13.36 2.21 -8.30
C THR A 43 -12.13 1.67 -9.02
N HIS A 44 -12.24 0.48 -9.65
CA HIS A 44 -11.13 -0.11 -10.40
C HIS A 44 -10.74 0.76 -11.60
N ASN A 45 -9.52 1.29 -11.58
CA ASN A 45 -8.93 2.01 -12.72
C ASN A 45 -8.23 1.02 -13.66
N ARG A 46 -8.59 1.02 -14.94
CA ARG A 46 -8.06 0.09 -15.97
C ARG A 46 -6.79 0.58 -16.67
N TYR A 47 -6.02 1.48 -16.07
CA TYR A 47 -4.74 1.91 -16.65
C TYR A 47 -3.81 0.72 -16.91
N LYS A 48 -3.02 0.81 -17.98
CA LYS A 48 -2.15 -0.27 -18.44
C LYS A 48 -0.68 0.11 -18.22
N PRO A 49 0.11 -0.66 -17.46
CA PRO A 49 1.52 -0.35 -17.23
C PRO A 49 2.34 -0.25 -18.52
N ALA A 50 2.00 -1.07 -19.52
CA ALA A 50 2.72 -1.15 -20.80
C ALA A 50 2.65 0.12 -21.67
N VAL A 51 1.79 1.09 -21.34
CA VAL A 51 1.65 2.36 -22.08
C VAL A 51 2.07 3.57 -21.26
N ILE A 52 2.70 3.36 -20.09
CA ILE A 52 3.28 4.46 -19.30
C ILE A 52 4.43 5.08 -20.11
N ASP A 53 4.33 6.39 -20.34
CA ASP A 53 5.42 7.16 -20.95
C ASP A 53 6.45 7.51 -19.88
N TRP A 54 7.56 6.77 -19.86
CA TRP A 54 8.62 6.97 -18.87
C TRP A 54 9.41 8.23 -19.20
N PRO A 55 9.42 9.25 -18.31
CA PRO A 55 10.10 10.51 -18.61
C PRO A 55 11.62 10.30 -18.73
N ARG A 56 12.25 11.10 -19.60
CA ARG A 56 13.71 11.14 -19.65
C ARG A 56 14.24 11.82 -18.40
N LEU A 57 15.13 11.14 -17.69
CA LEU A 57 15.78 11.66 -16.50
C LEU A 57 17.10 12.34 -16.88
N ASP A 58 17.41 13.46 -16.22
CA ASP A 58 18.76 13.99 -16.24
C ASP A 58 19.73 13.00 -15.55
N PRO A 59 21.05 13.12 -15.77
CA PRO A 59 22.02 12.17 -15.21
C PRO A 59 21.96 12.04 -13.69
N GLU A 60 21.71 13.13 -12.97
CA GLU A 60 21.71 13.15 -11.51
C GLU A 60 20.48 12.44 -10.94
N ALA A 61 19.29 12.75 -11.48
CA ALA A 61 18.05 12.05 -11.13
C ALA A 61 18.11 10.56 -11.48
N ARG A 62 18.73 10.21 -12.62
CA ARG A 62 18.96 8.81 -12.99
C ARG A 62 19.88 8.10 -12.01
N ASP A 63 21.00 8.72 -11.63
CA ASP A 63 21.95 8.13 -10.69
C ASP A 63 21.32 7.93 -9.30
N ARG A 64 20.50 8.89 -8.83
CA ARG A 64 19.68 8.74 -7.62
C ARG A 64 18.74 7.53 -7.72
N LEU A 65 18.04 7.37 -8.86
CA LEU A 65 17.10 6.27 -9.08
C LEU A 65 17.82 4.90 -9.07
N LEU A 66 18.97 4.81 -9.75
CA LEU A 66 19.79 3.60 -9.81
C LEU A 66 20.34 3.20 -8.43
N ALA A 67 20.62 4.19 -7.57
CA ALA A 67 21.21 3.96 -6.26
C ALA A 67 20.20 3.49 -5.20
N LEU A 68 18.88 3.57 -5.43
CA LEU A 68 17.90 3.15 -4.43
C LEU A 68 17.98 1.62 -4.21
N PRO A 69 18.29 1.14 -3.00
CA PRO A 69 18.45 -0.30 -2.73
C PRO A 69 17.11 -1.00 -2.49
N ILE A 70 16.06 -0.61 -3.23
CA ILE A 70 14.68 -1.05 -2.98
C ILE A 70 14.12 -1.92 -4.10
N TRP A 71 14.68 -1.88 -5.31
CA TRP A 71 13.99 -2.37 -6.50
C TRP A 71 13.72 -3.87 -6.48
N ASP A 72 14.70 -4.67 -6.04
CA ASP A 72 14.53 -6.10 -5.86
C ASP A 72 13.41 -6.42 -4.87
N ILE A 73 13.46 -5.75 -3.71
CA ILE A 73 12.49 -5.93 -2.63
C ILE A 73 11.11 -5.52 -3.12
N ALA A 74 10.98 -4.37 -3.77
CA ALA A 74 9.70 -3.86 -4.25
C ALA A 74 9.05 -4.84 -5.23
N VAL A 75 9.74 -5.25 -6.30
CA VAL A 75 9.20 -6.19 -7.30
C VAL A 75 8.86 -7.53 -6.67
N GLN A 76 9.69 -8.04 -5.75
CA GLN A 76 9.45 -9.31 -5.09
C GLN A 76 8.28 -9.28 -4.11
N THR A 77 8.11 -8.18 -3.37
CA THR A 77 6.99 -7.95 -2.46
C THR A 77 5.67 -7.97 -3.22
N GLU A 78 5.56 -7.24 -4.34
CA GLU A 78 4.34 -7.21 -5.16
C GLU A 78 3.98 -8.60 -5.73
N GLY A 79 4.99 -9.30 -6.27
CA GLY A 79 4.79 -10.65 -6.82
C GLY A 79 4.30 -11.65 -5.76
N LYS A 80 4.82 -11.53 -4.54
CA LYS A 80 4.38 -12.34 -3.40
C LYS A 80 3.00 -11.94 -2.88
N ALA A 81 2.70 -10.65 -2.83
CA ALA A 81 1.40 -10.12 -2.42
C ALA A 81 0.29 -10.70 -3.30
N ARG A 82 0.44 -10.61 -4.63
CA ARG A 82 -0.46 -11.25 -5.60
C ARG A 82 -0.79 -12.70 -5.25
N ILE A 83 0.24 -13.54 -5.06
CA ILE A 83 0.03 -14.98 -4.80
C ILE A 83 -0.65 -15.22 -3.46
N ARG A 84 -0.33 -14.44 -2.43
CA ARG A 84 -0.96 -14.54 -1.11
C ARG A 84 -2.43 -14.16 -1.15
N VAL A 85 -2.77 -13.04 -1.79
CA VAL A 85 -4.15 -12.55 -1.92
C VAL A 85 -4.99 -13.52 -2.76
N LEU A 86 -4.47 -13.96 -3.92
CA LEU A 86 -5.16 -14.93 -4.78
C LEU A 86 -5.40 -16.27 -4.06
N SER A 87 -4.40 -16.76 -3.32
CA SER A 87 -4.53 -18.02 -2.57
C SER A 87 -5.60 -17.96 -1.49
N TYR A 88 -5.84 -16.77 -0.91
CA TYR A 88 -6.93 -16.57 0.03
C TYR A 88 -8.28 -16.46 -0.69
N ALA A 89 -8.35 -15.78 -1.84
CA ALA A 89 -9.57 -15.68 -2.65
C ALA A 89 -10.17 -17.06 -3.00
N GLU A 90 -9.32 -18.05 -3.29
CA GLU A 90 -9.76 -19.42 -3.58
C GLU A 90 -10.48 -20.11 -2.42
N GLN A 91 -10.29 -19.66 -1.18
CA GLN A 91 -10.97 -20.20 0.01
C GLN A 91 -12.34 -19.55 0.26
N ILE A 92 -12.69 -18.51 -0.50
CA ILE A 92 -13.89 -17.70 -0.26
C ILE A 92 -15.08 -18.26 -1.03
N GLY A 93 -16.12 -18.66 -0.29
CA GLY A 93 -17.37 -19.15 -0.87
C GLY A 93 -18.34 -18.05 -1.30
N ASP A 94 -18.26 -16.85 -0.70
CA ASP A 94 -19.11 -15.72 -1.10
C ASP A 94 -18.62 -15.13 -2.43
N PRO A 95 -19.45 -15.11 -3.49
CA PRO A 95 -18.99 -14.76 -4.83
C PRO A 95 -18.61 -13.28 -4.96
N LEU A 96 -19.27 -12.37 -4.25
CA LEU A 96 -18.96 -10.95 -4.30
C LEU A 96 -17.64 -10.67 -3.60
N LEU A 97 -17.45 -11.24 -2.40
CA LEU A 97 -16.20 -11.08 -1.66
C LEU A 97 -15.02 -11.71 -2.39
N ARG A 98 -15.20 -12.92 -2.94
CA ARG A 98 -14.19 -13.58 -3.75
C ARG A 98 -13.78 -12.71 -4.93
N ARG A 99 -14.75 -12.13 -5.65
CA ARG A 99 -14.47 -11.28 -6.81
C ARG A 99 -13.69 -10.02 -6.44
N ALA A 100 -13.98 -9.42 -5.29
CA ALA A 100 -13.23 -8.27 -4.79
C ALA A 100 -11.78 -8.64 -4.45
N ILE A 101 -11.55 -9.77 -3.77
CA ILE A 101 -10.19 -10.24 -3.44
C ILE A 101 -9.41 -10.67 -4.69
N GLU A 102 -10.08 -11.23 -5.70
CA GLU A 102 -9.45 -11.53 -7.00
C GLU A 102 -9.02 -10.26 -7.74
N LEU A 103 -9.80 -9.17 -7.62
CA LEU A 103 -9.41 -7.87 -8.18
C LEU A 103 -8.20 -7.30 -7.43
N ASP A 104 -8.24 -7.32 -6.10
CA ASP A 104 -7.12 -6.93 -5.23
C ASP A 104 -5.82 -7.64 -5.68
N ALA A 105 -5.84 -8.97 -5.76
CA ALA A 105 -4.69 -9.75 -6.25
C ALA A 105 -4.24 -9.41 -7.68
N PHE A 106 -5.18 -9.03 -8.56
CA PHE A 106 -4.85 -8.58 -9.91
C PHE A 106 -4.11 -7.25 -9.89
N GLU A 107 -4.54 -6.31 -9.04
CA GLU A 107 -3.93 -5.00 -8.87
C GLU A 107 -2.52 -5.11 -8.29
N GLU A 108 -2.31 -5.93 -7.25
CA GLU A 108 -0.97 -6.31 -6.74
C GLU A 108 -0.05 -6.83 -7.87
N GLY A 109 -0.58 -7.73 -8.70
CA GLY A 109 0.13 -8.24 -9.86
C GLY A 109 0.49 -7.16 -10.88
N ARG A 110 -0.33 -6.12 -10.98
CA ARG A 110 -0.09 -4.99 -11.87
C ARG A 110 0.94 -4.03 -11.28
N HIS A 111 1.01 -3.85 -9.96
CA HIS A 111 2.04 -3.04 -9.31
C HIS A 111 3.42 -3.62 -9.60
N LYS A 112 3.55 -4.95 -9.51
CA LYS A 112 4.76 -5.66 -9.95
C LYS A 112 5.14 -5.32 -11.40
N GLU A 113 4.17 -5.34 -12.32
CA GLU A 113 4.42 -5.02 -13.73
C GLU A 113 4.86 -3.56 -13.89
N VAL A 114 4.23 -2.60 -13.21
CA VAL A 114 4.66 -1.19 -13.22
C VAL A 114 6.12 -1.06 -12.79
N LEU A 115 6.49 -1.68 -11.66
CA LEU A 115 7.86 -1.64 -11.16
C LEU A 115 8.84 -2.35 -12.09
N SER A 116 8.45 -3.48 -12.67
CA SER A 116 9.27 -4.24 -13.63
C SER A 116 9.54 -3.42 -14.90
N ARG A 117 8.56 -2.64 -15.36
CA ARG A 117 8.71 -1.73 -16.50
C ARG A 117 9.56 -0.52 -16.19
N LEU A 118 9.45 0.04 -14.98
CA LEU A 118 10.33 1.13 -14.52
C LEU A 118 11.79 0.70 -14.57
N VAL A 119 12.12 -0.45 -13.96
CA VAL A 119 13.51 -0.91 -13.90
C VAL A 119 14.06 -1.26 -15.28
N GLU A 120 13.24 -1.81 -16.17
CA GLU A 120 13.57 -2.03 -17.57
C GLU A 120 13.86 -0.70 -18.29
N ALA A 121 12.98 0.29 -18.15
CA ALA A 121 13.08 1.59 -18.81
C ALA A 121 14.35 2.36 -18.42
N TYR A 122 14.79 2.25 -17.17
CA TYR A 122 15.98 2.97 -16.68
C TYR A 122 17.26 2.12 -16.60
N GLY A 123 17.18 0.84 -16.98
CA GLY A 123 18.33 -0.07 -17.01
C GLY A 123 18.82 -0.51 -15.62
N ILE A 124 17.91 -0.54 -14.63
CA ILE A 124 18.18 -1.06 -13.29
C ILE A 124 18.23 -2.59 -13.38
N ARG A 125 19.35 -3.18 -12.95
CA ARG A 125 19.51 -4.64 -12.94
C ARG A 125 18.93 -5.20 -11.66
N LEU A 126 17.88 -6.02 -11.80
CA LEU A 126 17.34 -6.79 -10.69
C LEU A 126 18.13 -8.08 -10.46
N ALA A 127 18.15 -8.54 -9.21
CA ALA A 127 18.45 -9.91 -8.85
C ALA A 127 17.44 -10.87 -9.50
N PRO A 128 17.82 -12.14 -9.74
CA PRO A 128 16.90 -13.15 -10.24
C PRO A 128 15.65 -13.25 -9.36
N GLU A 129 14.48 -13.20 -10.00
CA GLU A 129 13.21 -13.29 -9.29
C GLU A 129 13.02 -14.69 -8.69
N PRO A 130 12.67 -14.82 -7.40
CA PRO A 130 12.39 -16.10 -6.79
C PRO A 130 11.08 -16.69 -7.31
N GLU A 131 10.93 -18.00 -7.23
CA GLU A 131 9.65 -18.64 -7.50
C GLU A 131 8.65 -18.32 -6.38
N TYR A 132 7.47 -17.80 -6.74
CA TYR A 132 6.43 -17.50 -5.76
C TYR A 132 5.57 -18.73 -5.47
N HIS A 133 5.84 -19.35 -4.33
CA HIS A 133 5.05 -20.50 -3.89
C HIS A 133 3.74 -20.10 -3.21
N ARG A 134 2.73 -20.95 -3.40
CA ARG A 134 1.46 -20.85 -2.69
C ARG A 134 1.68 -20.95 -1.18
N PRO A 135 1.14 -20.03 -0.36
CA PRO A 135 1.26 -20.11 1.08
C PRO A 135 0.50 -21.32 1.65
N ALA A 136 1.12 -22.05 2.58
CA ALA A 136 0.48 -23.14 3.30
C ALA A 136 -0.72 -22.69 4.16
N ARG A 137 -0.75 -21.42 4.58
CA ARG A 137 -1.83 -20.81 5.36
C ARG A 137 -2.33 -19.54 4.68
N PRO A 138 -3.25 -19.64 3.70
CA PRO A 138 -3.67 -18.49 2.90
C PRO A 138 -4.28 -17.34 3.72
N GLU A 139 -5.17 -17.61 4.67
CA GLU A 139 -5.74 -16.55 5.54
C GLU A 139 -4.65 -15.81 6.34
N TRP A 140 -3.67 -16.54 6.91
CA TRP A 140 -2.56 -15.91 7.62
C TRP A 140 -1.73 -15.04 6.68
N ALA A 141 -1.43 -15.54 5.49
CA ALA A 141 -0.62 -14.82 4.51
C ALA A 141 -1.34 -13.56 4.00
N PHE A 142 -2.65 -13.63 3.76
CA PHE A 142 -3.49 -12.48 3.43
C PHE A 142 -3.50 -11.43 4.55
N MET A 143 -3.63 -11.86 5.81
CA MET A 143 -3.54 -10.93 6.95
C MET A 143 -2.16 -10.28 7.06
N VAL A 144 -1.08 -11.03 6.87
CA VAL A 144 0.29 -10.47 6.88
C VAL A 144 0.46 -9.42 5.78
N THR A 145 -0.02 -9.71 4.57
CA THR A 145 0.01 -8.79 3.43
C THR A 145 -0.79 -7.52 3.73
N GLY A 146 -2.09 -7.62 4.01
CA GLY A 146 -2.91 -6.42 4.22
C GLY A 146 -2.55 -5.57 5.45
N PHE A 147 -2.03 -6.19 6.54
CA PHE A 147 -1.48 -5.40 7.65
C PHE A 147 -0.12 -4.78 7.31
N SER A 148 0.70 -5.41 6.46
CA SER A 148 1.94 -4.80 5.97
C SER A 148 1.64 -3.61 5.07
N GLU A 149 0.71 -3.74 4.11
CA GLU A 149 0.26 -2.63 3.27
C GLU A 149 -0.27 -1.47 4.13
N CYS A 150 -1.06 -1.73 5.18
CA CYS A 150 -1.49 -0.66 6.09
C CYS A 150 -0.31 0.14 6.71
N ILE A 151 0.84 -0.49 6.89
CA ILE A 151 2.08 0.17 7.33
C ILE A 151 2.74 0.84 6.13
N ASP A 152 2.92 0.09 5.04
CA ASP A 152 3.73 0.49 3.90
C ASP A 152 3.09 1.61 3.10
N SER A 153 1.80 1.53 2.78
CA SER A 153 1.08 2.60 2.11
C SER A 153 1.06 3.89 2.96
N PHE A 154 0.92 3.83 4.30
CA PHE A 154 0.93 5.02 5.15
C PHE A 154 2.22 5.84 5.00
N PHE A 155 3.38 5.18 4.98
CA PHE A 155 4.66 5.86 4.80
C PHE A 155 4.95 6.17 3.33
N ALA A 156 4.58 5.28 2.40
CA ALA A 156 4.73 5.52 0.97
C ALA A 156 3.99 6.78 0.54
N PHE A 157 2.75 7.00 1.00
CA PHE A 157 1.98 8.20 0.69
C PHE A 157 2.73 9.48 1.05
N GLY A 158 3.36 9.54 2.22
CA GLY A 158 4.13 10.70 2.64
C GLY A 158 5.45 10.86 1.88
N LEU A 159 6.17 9.75 1.66
CA LEU A 159 7.44 9.76 0.90
C LEU A 159 7.23 10.19 -0.56
N PHE A 160 6.17 9.71 -1.21
CA PHE A 160 5.84 10.10 -2.58
C PHE A 160 5.43 11.57 -2.68
N ALA A 161 4.61 12.07 -1.75
CA ALA A 161 4.27 13.49 -1.70
C ALA A 161 5.51 14.36 -1.48
N MET A 162 6.39 13.96 -0.57
CA MET A 162 7.66 14.64 -0.34
C MET A 162 8.53 14.64 -1.61
N ALA A 163 8.70 13.49 -2.27
CA ALA A 163 9.47 13.37 -3.51
C ALA A 163 8.93 14.25 -4.63
N LYS A 164 7.60 14.42 -4.72
CA LYS A 164 6.96 15.33 -5.66
C LYS A 164 7.28 16.80 -5.36
N THR A 165 7.29 17.19 -4.09
CA THR A 165 7.50 18.59 -3.68
C THR A 165 8.97 19.00 -3.60
N SER A 166 9.88 18.06 -3.32
CA SER A 166 11.31 18.35 -3.17
C SER A 166 12.07 18.38 -4.50
N HIS A 167 11.41 18.01 -5.62
CA HIS A 167 12.02 17.80 -6.92
C HIS A 167 13.20 16.81 -6.90
N PHE A 168 13.24 15.93 -5.89
CA PHE A 168 14.24 14.87 -5.79
C PHE A 168 14.21 13.95 -7.02
N PHE A 169 13.00 13.68 -7.52
CA PHE A 169 12.75 13.14 -8.86
C PHE A 169 11.89 14.12 -9.67
N PRO A 170 11.95 14.08 -11.01
CA PRO A 170 11.03 14.83 -11.86
C PRO A 170 9.58 14.52 -11.49
N PRO A 171 8.70 15.53 -11.34
CA PRO A 171 7.29 15.31 -11.00
C PRO A 171 6.60 14.31 -11.91
N GLU A 172 6.96 14.29 -13.20
CA GLU A 172 6.44 13.38 -14.20
C GLU A 172 6.73 11.92 -13.84
N LEU A 173 7.90 11.63 -13.26
CA LEU A 173 8.25 10.28 -12.83
C LEU A 173 7.39 9.86 -11.63
N VAL A 174 7.26 10.76 -10.65
CA VAL A 174 6.48 10.50 -9.43
C VAL A 174 4.99 10.30 -9.77
N GLU A 175 4.48 11.08 -10.74
CA GLU A 175 3.09 11.00 -11.20
C GLU A 175 2.72 9.67 -11.86
N THR A 176 3.67 8.97 -12.48
CA THR A 176 3.39 7.62 -13.04
C THR A 176 2.96 6.59 -11.98
N PHE A 177 3.32 6.81 -10.71
CA PHE A 177 2.95 5.95 -9.58
C PHE A 177 1.67 6.39 -8.88
N GLU A 178 1.12 7.55 -9.19
CA GLU A 178 -0.08 8.05 -8.51
C GLU A 178 -1.27 7.08 -8.64
N PRO A 179 -1.51 6.40 -9.79
CA PRO A 179 -2.51 5.35 -9.84
C PRO A 179 -2.23 4.20 -8.86
N VAL A 180 -0.98 3.72 -8.76
CA VAL A 180 -0.54 2.67 -7.82
C VAL A 180 -0.85 3.10 -6.38
N MET A 181 -0.45 4.32 -5.99
CA MET A 181 -0.72 4.87 -4.66
C MET A 181 -2.22 4.97 -4.34
N GLN A 182 -3.06 5.19 -5.35
CA GLN A 182 -4.51 5.21 -5.15
C GLN A 182 -5.09 3.78 -5.02
N GLU A 183 -4.50 2.78 -5.68
CA GLU A 183 -4.91 1.37 -5.52
C GLU A 183 -4.61 0.87 -4.12
N GLU A 184 -3.39 1.14 -3.64
CA GLU A 184 -2.94 0.87 -2.28
C GLU A 184 -3.93 1.42 -1.23
N ALA A 185 -4.41 2.65 -1.43
CA ALA A 185 -5.42 3.26 -0.56
C ALA A 185 -6.75 2.46 -0.54
N ARG A 186 -7.14 1.87 -1.68
CA ARG A 186 -8.33 1.03 -1.79
C ARG A 186 -8.11 -0.35 -1.16
N HIS A 187 -6.94 -0.96 -1.35
CA HIS A 187 -6.58 -2.26 -0.76
C HIS A 187 -6.62 -2.19 0.76
N ILE A 188 -5.94 -1.22 1.37
CA ILE A 188 -5.96 -1.07 2.84
C ILE A 188 -7.35 -0.72 3.36
N LEU A 189 -8.16 0.04 2.60
CA LEU A 189 -9.54 0.35 2.96
C LEU A 189 -10.42 -0.91 2.90
N PHE A 190 -10.31 -1.69 1.83
CA PHE A 190 -10.98 -2.98 1.67
C PHE A 190 -10.59 -3.92 2.81
N PHE A 191 -9.29 -4.08 3.06
CA PHE A 191 -8.74 -5.00 4.05
C PHE A 191 -9.23 -4.73 5.47
N VAL A 192 -9.20 -3.48 5.96
CA VAL A 192 -9.64 -3.19 7.34
C VAL A 192 -11.15 -3.41 7.52
N ASN A 193 -11.94 -3.18 6.47
CA ASN A 193 -13.37 -3.48 6.49
C ASN A 193 -13.62 -5.00 6.41
N TRP A 194 -12.82 -5.74 5.64
CA TRP A 194 -12.82 -7.21 5.66
C TRP A 194 -12.47 -7.74 7.05
N VAL A 195 -11.41 -7.25 7.73
CA VAL A 195 -11.04 -7.68 9.09
C VAL A 195 -12.21 -7.50 10.06
N ALA A 196 -12.90 -6.35 9.99
CA ALA A 196 -14.05 -6.08 10.83
C ALA A 196 -15.24 -6.98 10.52
N TRP A 197 -15.52 -7.22 9.23
CA TRP A 197 -16.59 -8.09 8.78
C TRP A 197 -16.32 -9.55 9.13
N TYR A 198 -15.14 -10.06 8.81
CA TYR A 198 -14.73 -11.44 9.04
C TYR A 198 -14.83 -11.79 10.53
N ARG A 199 -14.24 -10.95 11.40
CA ARG A 199 -14.34 -11.14 12.86
C ARG A 199 -15.76 -11.19 13.38
N ARG A 200 -16.68 -10.38 12.83
CA ARG A 200 -18.08 -10.33 13.27
C ARG A 200 -18.89 -11.53 12.78
N ASN A 201 -18.52 -12.11 11.65
CA ASN A 201 -19.18 -13.28 11.07
C ASN A 201 -18.61 -14.61 11.56
N LEU A 202 -17.49 -14.60 12.30
CA LEU A 202 -17.05 -15.78 13.05
C LEU A 202 -18.00 -16.11 14.21
N CYS A 203 -18.16 -17.41 14.47
CA CYS A 203 -18.78 -17.92 15.70
C CYS A 203 -18.15 -17.23 16.91
N TRP A 204 -18.95 -16.92 17.93
CA TRP A 204 -18.52 -16.05 19.02
C TRP A 204 -17.28 -16.59 19.77
N TRP A 205 -17.13 -17.91 19.88
CA TRP A 205 -15.97 -18.58 20.50
C TRP A 205 -14.71 -18.59 19.61
N HIS A 206 -14.82 -18.38 18.30
CA HIS A 206 -13.67 -18.22 17.40
C HIS A 206 -13.14 -16.78 17.37
N ARG A 207 -13.90 -15.80 17.89
CA ARG A 207 -13.48 -14.39 17.90
C ARG A 207 -12.23 -14.14 18.75
N PRO A 208 -12.08 -14.71 19.97
CA PRO A 208 -10.83 -14.59 20.74
C PRO A 208 -9.62 -15.16 19.99
N TRP A 209 -9.80 -16.29 19.29
CA TRP A 209 -8.72 -16.88 18.49
C TRP A 209 -8.31 -15.98 17.33
N PHE A 210 -9.28 -15.38 16.64
CA PHE A 210 -8.99 -14.41 15.59
C PHE A 210 -8.24 -13.18 16.12
N TRP A 211 -8.58 -12.69 17.31
CA TRP A 211 -7.81 -11.63 17.97
C TRP A 211 -6.36 -12.04 18.26
N ALA A 212 -6.14 -13.25 18.77
CA ALA A 212 -4.80 -13.79 18.98
C ALA A 212 -4.02 -13.89 17.66
N LYS A 213 -4.69 -14.29 16.56
CA LYS A 213 -4.11 -14.32 15.22
C LYS A 213 -3.69 -12.93 14.74
N VAL A 214 -4.56 -11.92 14.89
CA VAL A 214 -4.21 -10.52 14.56
C VAL A 214 -3.00 -10.07 15.37
N ALA A 215 -2.97 -10.33 16.68
CA ALA A 215 -1.82 -9.98 17.53
C ALA A 215 -0.53 -10.67 17.07
N ALA A 216 -0.61 -11.96 16.74
CA ALA A 216 0.53 -12.73 16.23
C ALA A 216 1.05 -12.18 14.88
N VAL A 217 0.17 -11.73 13.98
CA VAL A 217 0.58 -11.06 12.74
C VAL A 217 1.32 -9.76 13.04
N TRP A 218 0.82 -8.93 13.96
CA TRP A 218 1.50 -7.69 14.36
C TRP A 218 2.88 -7.96 14.98
N ILE A 219 2.99 -8.96 15.87
CA ILE A 219 4.28 -9.37 16.46
C ILE A 219 5.24 -9.81 15.36
N PHE A 220 4.76 -10.61 14.41
CA PHE A 220 5.55 -11.06 13.26
C PHE A 220 6.04 -9.86 12.42
N LEU A 221 5.16 -8.91 12.07
CA LEU A 221 5.53 -7.72 11.29
C LEU A 221 6.56 -6.83 12.01
N VAL A 222 6.43 -6.66 13.33
CA VAL A 222 7.40 -5.91 14.15
C VAL A 222 8.74 -6.63 14.20
N TYR A 223 8.74 -7.96 14.39
CA TYR A 223 9.94 -8.77 14.40
C TYR A 223 10.71 -8.67 13.08
N GLU A 224 10.02 -8.81 11.94
CA GLU A 224 10.61 -8.67 10.60
C GLU A 224 11.23 -7.29 10.37
N ARG A 225 10.56 -6.21 10.81
CA ARG A 225 11.06 -4.84 10.69
C ARG A 225 12.28 -4.56 11.58
N ILE A 226 12.33 -5.14 12.79
CA ILE A 226 13.50 -5.04 13.69
C ILE A 226 14.68 -5.88 13.16
N GLY A 227 14.42 -7.06 12.60
CA GLY A 227 15.44 -7.95 12.03
C GLY A 227 16.27 -7.25 10.96
N LEU A 228 15.60 -6.52 10.06
CA LEU A 228 16.27 -5.72 9.03
C LEU A 228 17.08 -4.56 9.62
N ALA A 229 16.55 -3.85 10.61
CA ALA A 229 17.28 -2.75 11.26
C ALA A 229 18.60 -3.22 11.90
N ARG A 230 18.68 -4.50 12.33
CA ARG A 230 19.89 -5.11 12.91
C ARG A 230 20.82 -5.77 11.88
N GLY A 231 20.28 -6.30 10.78
CA GLY A 231 21.05 -6.98 9.72
C GLY A 231 21.90 -6.06 8.85
N ILE A 232 21.66 -4.75 8.88
CA ILE A 232 22.36 -3.74 8.07
C ILE A 232 23.83 -3.50 8.50
N GLY A 233 24.33 -4.21 9.53
CA GLY A 233 25.73 -4.21 9.96
C GLY A 233 26.50 -5.53 9.77
N ALA A 234 25.87 -6.58 9.23
CA ALA A 234 26.51 -7.89 9.03
C ALA A 234 26.43 -8.28 7.55
N SER A 235 27.61 -8.34 6.92
CA SER A 235 27.83 -8.83 5.56
C SER A 235 27.22 -10.23 5.31
N GLY A 236 26.47 -10.35 4.21
CA GLY A 236 26.28 -11.58 3.43
C GLY A 236 25.24 -12.59 3.94
N ASP A 237 24.34 -13.00 3.03
CA ASP A 237 23.54 -14.24 3.06
C ASP A 237 22.21 -14.30 3.84
N ALA A 238 21.61 -13.17 4.21
CA ALA A 238 20.19 -13.17 4.58
C ALA A 238 19.32 -12.89 3.34
N ALA A 239 18.42 -13.82 2.99
CA ALA A 239 17.43 -13.61 1.94
C ALA A 239 16.69 -12.27 2.17
N PRO A 240 16.41 -11.47 1.12
CA PRO A 240 15.66 -10.23 1.24
C PRO A 240 14.34 -10.47 1.98
N GLN A 241 14.04 -9.66 2.99
CA GLN A 241 12.82 -9.78 3.79
C GLN A 241 11.76 -8.81 3.27
N ASP A 242 10.64 -9.37 2.79
CA ASP A 242 9.67 -8.69 1.91
C ASP A 242 8.74 -7.67 2.59
N ASN A 243 8.55 -7.75 3.91
CA ASN A 243 7.56 -6.89 4.60
C ASN A 243 8.14 -5.51 5.00
N ASN A 244 9.24 -5.08 4.40
CA ASN A 244 10.06 -3.96 4.91
C ASN A 244 10.28 -2.83 3.90
N PHE A 245 9.45 -2.75 2.85
CA PHE A 245 9.52 -1.73 1.79
C PHE A 245 9.73 -0.31 2.34
N THR A 246 8.96 0.07 3.36
CA THR A 246 9.05 1.36 4.04
C THR A 246 10.43 1.68 4.59
N LEU A 247 11.07 0.74 5.29
CA LEU A 247 12.33 1.00 6.00
C LEU A 247 13.49 1.23 5.01
N THR A 248 13.45 0.54 3.88
CA THR A 248 14.45 0.69 2.83
C THR A 248 14.19 1.93 1.98
N GLY A 249 12.92 2.19 1.62
CA GLY A 249 12.52 3.39 0.88
C GLY A 249 12.76 4.70 1.64
N SER A 250 12.38 4.77 2.93
CA SER A 250 12.57 5.97 3.76
C SER A 250 14.04 6.38 3.90
N LYS A 251 14.98 5.42 3.98
CA LYS A 251 16.42 5.73 4.01
C LYS A 251 16.94 6.31 2.71
N ALA A 252 16.39 5.87 1.59
CA ALA A 252 16.85 6.27 0.27
C ALA A 252 16.40 7.69 -0.11
N VAL A 253 15.38 8.22 0.57
CA VAL A 253 14.90 9.61 0.44
C VAL A 253 15.27 10.46 1.67
N ALA A 254 16.10 9.93 2.58
CA ALA A 254 16.50 10.62 3.82
C ALA A 254 17.45 11.82 3.59
N ASP A 255 17.99 11.97 2.38
CA ASP A 255 18.85 13.11 2.01
C ASP A 255 18.05 14.40 1.73
N VAL A 256 16.72 14.36 1.76
CA VAL A 256 15.87 15.56 1.76
C VAL A 256 15.83 16.11 3.19
N ASP A 257 16.25 17.36 3.38
CA ASP A 257 16.35 18.03 4.69
C ASP A 257 14.96 18.33 5.30
N VAL A 258 14.22 17.29 5.64
CA VAL A 258 12.87 17.33 6.22
C VAL A 258 12.94 16.82 7.65
N SER A 259 12.47 17.64 8.60
CA SER A 259 12.40 17.21 9.99
C SER A 259 11.49 15.97 10.14
N PRO A 260 11.78 15.03 11.06
CA PRO A 260 10.91 13.89 11.33
C PRO A 260 9.46 14.29 11.68
N ALA A 261 9.27 15.45 12.30
CA ALA A 261 7.95 16.03 12.58
C ALA A 261 7.18 16.33 11.29
N ALA A 262 7.82 17.02 10.34
CA ALA A 262 7.22 17.38 9.06
C ALA A 262 6.89 16.14 8.23
N LEU A 263 7.76 15.13 8.19
CA LEU A 263 7.47 13.86 7.49
C LEU A 263 6.22 13.17 8.07
N ILE A 264 6.09 13.13 9.40
CA ILE A 264 4.89 12.57 10.05
C ILE A 264 3.64 13.35 9.65
N ASP A 265 3.70 14.67 9.62
CA ASP A 265 2.57 15.52 9.25
C ASP A 265 2.17 15.30 7.78
N ILE A 266 3.13 15.15 6.86
CA ILE A 266 2.88 14.82 5.46
C ILE A 266 2.22 13.44 5.35
N CYS A 267 2.73 12.40 6.02
CA CYS A 267 2.11 11.07 6.00
C CYS A 267 0.65 11.10 6.50
N LEU A 268 0.37 11.86 7.57
CA LEU A 268 -0.99 12.02 8.10
C LEU A 268 -1.91 12.72 7.09
N ALA A 269 -1.46 13.84 6.52
CA ALA A 269 -2.24 14.61 5.54
C ALA A 269 -2.54 13.79 4.28
N GLU A 270 -1.55 13.06 3.77
CA GLU A 270 -1.68 12.27 2.55
C GLU A 270 -2.52 11.01 2.75
N ASN A 271 -2.45 10.38 3.94
CA ASN A 271 -3.36 9.30 4.32
C ASN A 271 -4.82 9.79 4.35
N ASP A 272 -5.07 10.94 4.97
CA ASP A 272 -6.42 11.50 5.06
C ASP A 272 -6.92 11.94 3.67
N ARG A 273 -6.07 12.59 2.86
CA ARG A 273 -6.37 13.01 1.48
C ARG A 273 -6.79 11.84 0.58
N ARG A 274 -6.06 10.72 0.64
CA ARG A 274 -6.36 9.55 -0.20
C ARG A 274 -7.65 8.83 0.19
N MET A 275 -8.05 8.95 1.46
CA MET A 275 -9.22 8.23 1.99
C MET A 275 -10.50 9.06 2.08
N ILE A 276 -10.42 10.38 1.91
CA ILE A 276 -11.56 11.30 2.12
C ILE A 276 -12.68 11.10 1.10
N GLY A 277 -12.36 10.66 -0.12
CA GLY A 277 -13.33 10.49 -1.20
C GLY A 277 -14.21 9.25 -1.09
N TYR A 278 -13.90 8.33 -0.17
CA TYR A 278 -14.70 7.13 0.04
C TYR A 278 -15.77 7.31 1.11
N ASP A 279 -16.81 6.48 1.07
CA ASP A 279 -17.93 6.51 2.00
C ASP A 279 -17.47 6.60 3.47
N PRO A 280 -17.90 7.61 4.24
CA PRO A 280 -17.45 7.80 5.62
C PRO A 280 -17.96 6.72 6.57
N ARG A 281 -18.95 5.91 6.16
CA ARG A 281 -19.46 4.78 6.95
C ARG A 281 -18.54 3.56 6.91
N LEU A 282 -17.62 3.48 5.94
CA LEU A 282 -16.58 2.46 5.90
C LEU A 282 -15.46 2.78 6.90
N LEU A 283 -14.92 1.76 7.56
CA LEU A 283 -13.83 1.90 8.51
C LEU A 283 -12.54 2.34 7.80
N ARG A 284 -11.70 3.13 8.47
CA ARG A 284 -10.37 3.53 7.98
C ARG A 284 -9.25 2.83 8.77
N PRO A 285 -8.09 2.53 8.13
CA PRO A 285 -6.89 2.14 8.84
C PRO A 285 -6.51 3.17 9.90
N ALA A 286 -6.44 2.75 11.17
CA ALA A 286 -6.27 3.67 12.28
C ALA A 286 -4.99 3.46 13.09
N VAL A 287 -4.31 2.32 12.92
CA VAL A 287 -3.13 1.99 13.75
C VAL A 287 -1.98 2.94 13.45
N MET A 288 -1.54 3.05 12.18
CA MET A 288 -0.45 3.96 11.81
C MET A 288 -0.77 5.43 12.07
N PRO A 289 -1.94 5.98 11.67
CA PRO A 289 -2.27 7.36 12.00
C PRO A 289 -2.30 7.65 13.51
N ARG A 290 -2.70 6.70 14.35
CA ARG A 290 -2.68 6.89 15.82
C ARG A 290 -1.27 6.85 16.38
N LEU A 291 -0.43 5.92 15.93
CA LEU A 291 0.97 5.85 16.35
C LEU A 291 1.76 7.08 15.88
N ALA A 292 1.53 7.53 14.64
CA ALA A 292 2.14 8.73 14.08
C ALA A 292 1.74 9.98 14.87
N ARG A 293 0.44 10.18 15.16
CA ARG A 293 -0.03 11.29 16.02
C ARG A 293 0.53 11.22 17.44
N LEU A 294 0.77 10.03 17.98
CA LEU A 294 1.41 9.88 19.28
C LEU A 294 2.90 10.25 19.21
N ALA A 295 3.64 9.74 18.23
CA ALA A 295 5.05 10.03 17.99
C ALA A 295 5.27 11.53 17.74
N ARG A 296 4.38 12.17 16.97
CA ARG A 296 4.42 13.61 16.67
C ARG A 296 4.47 14.51 17.91
N ARG A 297 3.87 14.08 19.03
CA ARG A 297 3.89 14.84 20.30
C ARG A 297 5.28 14.93 20.93
N PHE A 298 6.19 14.06 20.54
CA PHE A 298 7.56 14.01 21.06
C PHE A 298 8.57 14.71 20.15
N PHE A 299 8.22 14.98 18.89
CA PHE A 299 9.08 15.74 17.98
C PHE A 299 8.77 17.23 18.05
N ARG A 300 9.83 18.03 18.13
CA ARG A 300 9.72 19.50 18.02
C ARG A 300 9.59 19.89 16.56
N ASP A 301 8.86 20.97 16.31
CA ASP A 301 8.82 21.60 15.00
C ASP A 301 10.24 22.08 14.66
N GLY A 302 10.78 21.61 13.53
CA GLY A 302 12.02 22.12 12.99
C GLY A 302 11.84 23.54 12.41
N PRO A 303 12.91 24.33 12.29
CA PRO A 303 12.86 25.59 11.52
C PRO A 303 12.47 25.26 10.08
N GLY A 304 11.22 25.55 9.70
CA GLY A 304 10.63 25.17 8.40
C GLY A 304 9.20 24.62 8.47
N SER A 305 8.61 24.47 9.67
CA SER A 305 7.22 23.98 9.87
C SER A 305 6.11 24.90 9.36
N ALA A 306 6.42 26.01 8.71
CA ALA A 306 5.44 26.83 8.01
C ALA A 306 5.29 26.33 6.58
N VAL A 307 4.37 25.38 6.36
CA VAL A 307 3.76 25.18 5.04
C VAL A 307 2.42 25.95 5.05
N PRO A 308 2.11 26.76 4.02
CA PRO A 308 0.91 27.59 3.96
C PRO A 308 -0.40 26.81 3.98
#